data_AF-A0A915M9E4-F1
#
_entry.id   AF-A0A915M9E4-F1
#
_cell.length_a   1.000
_cell.length_b   1.000
_cell.length_c   1.000
_cell.angle_alpha   90.00
_cell.angle_beta   90.00
_cell.angle_gamma   90.00
#
_symmetry.space_group_name_H-M   'P 1'
#
loop_
_entity.id
_entity.type
_entity.pdbx_description
1 polymer ?
#
loop_
_entity_poly.entity_id
_entity_poly.type
_entity_poly.pdbx_seq_one_letter_code
_entity_poly.pdbx_strand_id
1 'polypeptide(L)'
;MGAYRSKPEKEKNYESGGNESIRFASCSMQGWRIHQEDAHNCIIDFMPKMSFFAVYDGHGGPEVAQYLSLHFPDYLKNSQILNNFDSENLPTLKEIQNLLGQAFLQFDETLANPN
;
A
#
# COMPACT_ATOMS: atom_id res chain seq x y z
N MET A 1 -6.05 24.56 -20.39
CA MET A 1 -6.39 23.13 -20.58
C MET A 1 -6.82 22.59 -19.22
N GLY A 2 -8.00 21.99 -19.12
CA GLY A 2 -8.60 21.57 -17.85
C GLY A 2 -8.08 20.21 -17.37
N ALA A 3 -8.47 19.79 -16.17
CA ALA A 3 -8.00 18.58 -15.49
C ALA A 3 -8.43 17.23 -16.12
N TYR A 4 -9.06 17.25 -17.30
CA TYR A 4 -9.73 16.10 -17.90
C TYR A 4 -9.29 15.86 -19.35
N ARG A 5 -9.24 14.58 -19.73
CA ARG A 5 -9.05 14.12 -21.12
C ARG A 5 -10.33 14.31 -21.94
N SER A 6 -10.19 14.30 -23.27
CA SER A 6 -11.33 14.34 -24.21
C SER A 6 -12.12 13.01 -24.26
N LYS A 7 -11.50 11.91 -23.84
CA LYS A 7 -12.10 10.58 -23.68
C LYS A 7 -11.44 9.88 -22.50
N PRO A 8 -12.11 8.94 -21.81
CA PRO A 8 -11.50 8.22 -20.71
C PRO A 8 -10.47 7.22 -21.22
N GLU A 9 -9.37 7.08 -20.50
CA GLU A 9 -8.46 5.94 -20.63
C GLU A 9 -9.11 4.73 -19.97
N LYS A 10 -9.35 3.68 -20.74
CA LYS A 10 -10.15 2.52 -20.33
C LYS A 10 -9.31 1.28 -20.08
N GLU A 11 -8.01 1.33 -20.36
CA GLU A 11 -7.08 0.26 -20.00
C GLU A 11 -7.22 -0.10 -18.51
N LYS A 12 -7.24 -1.41 -18.25
CA LYS A 12 -7.38 -1.97 -16.91
C LYS A 12 -6.06 -2.59 -16.51
N ASN A 13 -5.48 -2.10 -15.43
CA ASN A 13 -4.39 -2.78 -14.76
C ASN A 13 -5.00 -3.62 -13.65
N TYR A 14 -4.87 -4.93 -13.73
CA TYR A 14 -5.46 -5.85 -12.77
C TYR A 14 -4.44 -6.89 -12.34
N GLU A 15 -4.59 -7.36 -11.12
CA GLU A 15 -3.87 -8.49 -10.57
C GLU A 15 -4.83 -9.34 -9.75
N SER A 16 -4.50 -10.61 -9.61
CA SER A 16 -5.24 -11.53 -8.77
C SER A 16 -4.32 -12.62 -8.26
N GLY A 17 -4.70 -13.25 -7.15
CA GLY A 17 -3.89 -14.28 -6.53
C GLY A 17 -4.48 -14.80 -5.24
N GLY A 18 -3.68 -15.51 -4.47
CA GLY A 18 -4.07 -16.07 -3.19
C GLY A 18 -3.16 -17.19 -2.72
N ASN A 19 -3.43 -17.65 -1.50
CA ASN A 19 -2.77 -18.79 -0.85
C ASN A 19 -3.86 -19.76 -0.32
N GLU A 20 -3.54 -20.69 0.57
CA GLU A 20 -4.56 -21.64 1.06
C GLU A 20 -5.70 -20.98 1.85
N SER A 21 -5.50 -19.77 2.38
CA SER A 21 -6.45 -19.09 3.26
C SER A 21 -7.31 -18.04 2.56
N ILE A 22 -6.74 -17.27 1.64
CA ILE A 22 -7.44 -16.15 0.99
C ILE A 22 -7.24 -16.11 -0.53
N ARG A 23 -8.16 -15.44 -1.22
CA ARG A 23 -8.07 -15.05 -2.63
C ARG A 23 -8.29 -13.54 -2.75
N PHE A 24 -7.62 -12.90 -3.69
CA PHE A 24 -7.82 -11.48 -3.99
C PHE A 24 -7.87 -11.21 -5.48
N ALA A 25 -8.45 -10.08 -5.83
CA ALA A 25 -8.30 -9.43 -7.13
C ALA A 25 -8.29 -7.91 -6.91
N SER A 26 -7.49 -7.21 -7.70
CA SER A 26 -7.45 -5.75 -7.76
C SER A 26 -7.60 -5.30 -9.21
N CYS A 27 -8.10 -4.08 -9.40
CA CYS A 27 -8.19 -3.46 -10.72
C CYS A 27 -8.14 -1.93 -10.59
N SER A 28 -7.26 -1.29 -11.34
CA SER A 28 -7.19 0.17 -11.46
C SER A 28 -7.40 0.62 -12.91
N MET A 29 -7.89 1.85 -13.07
CA MET A 29 -8.14 2.48 -14.36
C MET A 29 -7.98 3.99 -14.21
N GLN A 30 -7.26 4.63 -15.12
CA GLN A 30 -7.05 6.07 -15.10
C GLN A 30 -8.34 6.88 -15.35
N GLY A 31 -9.20 6.42 -16.26
CA GLY A 31 -10.45 7.11 -16.57
C GLY A 31 -10.24 8.49 -17.21
N TRP A 32 -10.95 9.50 -16.72
CA TRP A 32 -10.98 10.83 -17.34
C TRP A 32 -9.82 11.75 -16.93
N ARG A 33 -9.04 11.38 -15.91
CA ARG A 33 -7.91 12.19 -15.44
C ARG A 33 -6.78 12.20 -16.47
N ILE A 34 -5.97 13.25 -16.47
CA ILE A 34 -4.82 13.36 -17.38
C ILE A 34 -3.72 12.35 -17.00
N HIS A 35 -3.52 12.15 -15.70
CA HIS A 35 -2.55 11.24 -15.09
C HIS A 35 -3.27 10.23 -14.19
N GLN A 36 -2.69 9.03 -14.06
CA GLN A 36 -3.04 8.08 -13.02
C GLN A 36 -2.11 8.33 -11.82
N GLU A 37 -2.70 8.66 -10.68
CA GLU A 37 -1.98 8.97 -9.43
C GLU A 37 -2.19 7.87 -8.37
N ASP A 38 -3.06 6.89 -8.64
CA ASP A 38 -3.31 5.76 -7.75
C ASP A 38 -2.15 4.75 -7.76
N ALA A 39 -1.90 4.16 -6.58
CA ALA A 39 -1.06 2.97 -6.40
C ALA A 39 -1.73 1.97 -5.45
N HIS A 40 -1.24 0.74 -5.38
CA HIS A 40 -1.78 -0.28 -4.48
C HIS A 40 -0.75 -1.36 -4.12
N ASN A 41 -1.05 -2.14 -3.09
CA ASN A 41 -0.37 -3.39 -2.76
C ASN A 41 -1.38 -4.51 -2.59
N CYS A 42 -1.05 -5.70 -3.10
CA CYS A 42 -1.69 -6.95 -2.72
C CYS A 42 -0.65 -8.01 -2.37
N ILE A 43 -0.24 -8.04 -1.10
CA ILE A 43 0.82 -8.93 -0.60
C ILE A 43 0.18 -10.04 0.23
N ILE A 44 0.05 -11.21 -0.37
CA ILE A 44 -0.62 -12.36 0.24
C ILE A 44 0.15 -12.91 1.44
N ASP A 45 1.45 -13.13 1.26
CA ASP A 45 2.32 -13.65 2.31
C ASP A 45 3.17 -12.50 2.87
N PHE A 46 2.47 -11.53 3.49
CA PHE A 46 3.13 -10.36 4.06
C PHE A 46 3.97 -10.75 5.29
N MET A 47 3.37 -11.50 6.21
CA MET A 47 4.01 -12.13 7.36
C MET A 47 3.31 -13.46 7.66
N PRO A 48 3.85 -14.32 8.57
CA PRO A 48 3.15 -15.54 8.96
C PRO A 48 1.69 -15.26 9.37
N LYS A 49 0.74 -15.90 8.67
CA LYS A 49 -0.71 -15.74 8.87
C LYS A 49 -1.25 -14.31 8.68
N MET A 50 -0.52 -13.45 7.97
CA MET A 50 -0.95 -12.07 7.71
C MET A 50 -0.74 -11.69 6.25
N SER A 51 -1.74 -11.03 5.69
CA SER A 51 -1.71 -10.46 4.34
C SER A 51 -1.87 -8.95 4.43
N PHE A 52 -1.27 -8.23 3.49
CA PHE A 52 -1.31 -6.77 3.42
C PHE A 52 -1.92 -6.31 2.12
N PHE A 53 -2.96 -5.49 2.21
CA PHE A 53 -3.64 -4.88 1.08
C PHE A 53 -3.79 -3.39 1.35
N ALA A 54 -3.49 -2.56 0.36
CA ALA A 54 -3.60 -1.11 0.47
C ALA A 54 -3.92 -0.47 -0.88
N VAL A 55 -4.63 0.65 -0.84
CA VAL A 55 -4.90 1.53 -1.98
C VAL A 55 -4.48 2.94 -1.57
N TYR A 56 -3.74 3.60 -2.45
CA TYR A 56 -3.21 4.94 -2.24
C TYR A 56 -3.74 5.85 -3.35
N ASP A 57 -4.55 6.83 -3.00
CA ASP A 57 -5.10 7.85 -3.91
C ASP A 57 -4.18 9.08 -3.89
N GLY A 58 -3.29 9.16 -4.87
CA GLY A 58 -2.33 10.25 -5.01
C GLY A 58 -2.98 11.57 -5.42
N HIS A 59 -2.39 12.69 -5.02
CA HIS A 59 -2.83 14.02 -5.45
C HIS A 59 -1.64 14.98 -5.55
N GLY A 60 -1.59 15.74 -6.65
CA GLY A 60 -0.49 16.67 -6.90
C GLY A 60 0.77 15.98 -7.44
N GLY A 61 0.62 14.79 -8.01
CA GLY A 61 1.68 13.90 -8.45
C GLY A 61 1.50 12.46 -7.93
N PRO A 62 1.97 11.43 -8.66
CA PRO A 62 1.87 10.04 -8.24
C PRO A 62 2.96 9.60 -7.25
N GLU A 63 3.96 10.43 -6.99
CA GLU A 63 5.24 10.04 -6.38
C GLU A 63 5.07 9.47 -4.97
N VAL A 64 4.26 10.11 -4.12
CA VAL A 64 4.05 9.65 -2.73
C VAL A 64 3.25 8.35 -2.68
N ALA A 65 2.22 8.21 -3.52
CA ALA A 65 1.43 6.97 -3.62
C ALA A 65 2.30 5.80 -4.09
N GLN A 66 3.15 6.03 -5.10
CA GLN A 66 4.11 5.05 -5.58
C GLN A 66 5.16 4.70 -4.50
N TYR A 67 5.71 5.70 -3.82
CA TYR A 67 6.69 5.50 -2.75
C TYR A 67 6.12 4.66 -1.60
N LEU A 68 4.88 4.94 -1.17
CA LEU A 68 4.16 4.09 -0.21
C LEU A 68 4.06 2.65 -0.71
N SER A 69 3.63 2.44 -1.95
CA SER A 69 3.47 1.09 -2.50
C SER A 69 4.78 0.30 -2.59
N LEU A 70 5.91 0.98 -2.77
CA LEU A 70 7.23 0.37 -2.93
C LEU A 70 7.93 0.10 -1.59
N HIS A 71 7.79 0.99 -0.61
CA HIS A 71 8.66 0.99 0.57
C HIS A 71 7.91 0.80 1.90
N PHE A 72 6.63 1.15 1.98
CA PHE A 72 5.87 1.04 3.23
C PHE A 72 5.71 -0.40 3.72
N PRO A 73 5.44 -1.40 2.85
CA PRO A 73 5.36 -2.80 3.30
C PRO A 73 6.64 -3.27 3.99
N ASP A 74 7.81 -2.99 3.40
CA ASP A 74 9.10 -3.38 3.97
C ASP A 74 9.43 -2.57 5.23
N TYR A 75 9.07 -1.28 5.27
CA TYR A 75 9.17 -0.47 6.48
C TYR A 75 8.38 -1.09 7.65
N LEU A 76 7.13 -1.51 7.41
CA LEU A 76 6.31 -2.17 8.40
C LEU A 76 6.92 -3.49 8.87
N LYS A 77 7.39 -4.35 7.95
CA LYS A 77 8.04 -5.63 8.28
C LYS A 77 9.26 -5.43 9.17
N ASN A 78 10.06 -4.40 8.88
CA ASN A 78 11.28 -4.09 9.63
C ASN A 78 11.00 -3.34 10.95
N SER A 79 9.74 -3.06 11.28
CA SER A 79 9.40 -2.44 12.55
C SER A 79 9.75 -3.36 13.73
N GLN A 80 10.24 -2.78 14.82
CA GLN A 80 10.55 -3.52 16.05
C GLN A 80 9.33 -4.28 16.59
N ILE A 81 8.12 -3.77 16.33
CA ILE A 81 6.88 -4.42 16.74
C ILE A 81 6.69 -5.72 15.96
N LEU A 82 6.72 -5.69 14.62
CA LEU A 82 6.48 -6.89 13.81
C LEU A 82 7.59 -7.95 13.95
N ASN A 83 8.83 -7.54 14.22
CA ASN A 83 9.94 -8.47 14.46
C ASN A 83 9.77 -9.36 15.71
N ASN A 84 8.84 -9.04 16.61
CA ASN A 84 8.56 -9.83 17.82
C ASN A 84 7.46 -10.89 17.60
N PHE A 85 6.90 -10.96 16.40
CA PHE A 85 5.77 -11.83 16.09
C PHE A 85 6.12 -12.87 15.02
N ASP A 86 5.50 -14.04 15.13
CA ASP A 86 5.70 -15.17 14.24
C ASP A 86 4.39 -15.95 14.04
N SER A 87 4.47 -17.17 13.48
CA SER A 87 3.30 -18.01 13.23
C SER A 87 2.54 -18.44 14.48
N GLU A 88 3.17 -18.43 15.65
CA GLU A 88 2.62 -18.87 16.94
C GLU A 88 2.28 -17.69 17.86
N ASN A 89 2.99 -16.58 17.74
CA ASN A 89 2.75 -15.34 18.48
C ASN A 89 2.36 -14.23 17.51
N LEU A 90 1.05 -13.97 17.36
CA LEU A 90 0.53 -12.91 16.49
C LEU A 90 0.29 -11.61 17.27
N PRO A 91 0.45 -10.43 16.64
CA PRO A 91 0.18 -9.16 17.29
C PRO A 91 -1.29 -9.01 17.64
N THR A 92 -1.55 -8.39 18.79
CA THR A 92 -2.90 -7.96 19.15
C THR A 92 -3.35 -6.79 18.27
N LEU A 93 -4.66 -6.57 18.17
CA LEU A 93 -5.22 -5.43 17.45
C LEU A 93 -4.67 -4.09 17.97
N LYS A 94 -4.42 -3.99 19.28
CA LYS A 94 -3.88 -2.76 19.89
C LYS A 94 -2.44 -2.50 19.48
N GLU A 95 -1.62 -3.55 19.37
CA GLU A 95 -0.25 -3.44 18.87
C GLU A 95 -0.22 -3.07 17.39
N ILE A 96 -1.10 -3.66 16.57
CA ILE A 96 -1.25 -3.28 15.15
C ILE A 96 -1.66 -1.80 15.03
N GLN A 97 -2.63 -1.35 15.81
CA GLN A 97 -3.08 0.06 15.78
C GLN A 97 -1.95 1.02 16.16
N ASN A 98 -1.22 0.72 17.24
CA ASN A 98 -0.09 1.53 17.67
C ASN A 98 1.03 1.55 16.63
N LEU A 99 1.35 0.39 16.05
CA LEU A 99 2.32 0.26 14.97
C LEU A 99 1.95 1.13 13.78
N LEU A 100 0.73 0.97 13.24
CA LEU A 100 0.31 1.73 12.07
C LEU A 100 0.35 3.23 12.36
N GLY A 101 -0.17 3.66 13.50
CA GLY A 101 -0.14 5.07 13.90
C GLY A 101 1.28 5.67 13.92
N GLN A 102 2.24 4.95 14.51
CA GLN A 102 3.64 5.39 14.53
C GLN A 102 4.30 5.30 13.15
N ALA A 103 4.05 4.20 12.43
CA ALA A 103 4.67 3.95 11.13
C ALA A 103 4.28 4.99 10.09
N PHE A 104 3.01 5.41 10.04
CA PHE A 104 2.59 6.47 9.12
C PHE A 104 3.30 7.80 9.42
N LEU A 105 3.42 8.19 10.69
CA LEU A 105 4.10 9.44 11.07
C LEU A 105 5.60 9.40 10.75
N GLN A 106 6.26 8.29 11.08
CA GLN A 106 7.71 8.15 10.85
C GLN A 106 8.04 7.97 9.37
N PHE A 107 7.21 7.24 8.64
CA PHE A 107 7.42 7.04 7.21
C PHE A 107 7.24 8.36 6.44
N ASP A 108 6.28 9.20 6.84
CA ASP A 108 6.13 10.56 6.30
C ASP A 108 7.37 11.42 6.56
N GLU A 109 7.99 11.31 7.74
CA GLU A 109 9.26 12.00 8.04
C GLU A 109 10.40 11.61 7.09
N THR A 110 10.41 10.37 6.58
CA THR A 110 11.40 9.93 5.57
C THR A 110 11.23 10.62 4.23
N LEU A 111 10.02 11.06 3.89
CA LEU A 111 9.74 11.83 2.68
C LEU A 111 10.16 13.29 2.83
N ALA A 112 10.03 13.85 4.03
CA ALA A 112 10.43 15.22 4.33
C ALA A 112 11.96 15.39 4.39
N ASN A 113 12.69 14.34 4.80
CA ASN A 113 14.14 14.35 4.97
C ASN A 113 14.80 13.18 4.21
N PRO A 114 14.84 13.23 2.86
CA PRO A 114 15.53 12.21 2.09
C PRO A 114 17.04 12.26 2.37
N ASN A 115 17.63 11.10 2.66
CA ASN A 115 19.09 10.94 2.84
C ASN A 115 19.87 11.24 1.55
#